data_AF-A0A7C0U1Q9-F1
#
_entry.id   AF-A0A7C0U1Q9-F1
#
_cell.length_a   1.000
_cell.length_b   1.000
_cell.length_c   1.000
_cell.angle_alpha   90.00
_cell.angle_beta   90.00
_cell.angle_gamma   90.00
#
_symmetry.space_group_name_H-M   'P 1'
#
loop_
_entity.id
_entity.type
_entity.pdbx_description
1 polymer ?
#
loop_
_entity_poly.entity_id
_entity_poly.type
_entity_poly.pdbx_seq_one_letter_code
_entity_poly.pdbx_strand_id
1 'polypeptide(L)'
;MEQFQKYMDKNINLDNVKNSEQLEKFGISCEYLPDPPEDFDEFEFVTDFKGKNVSIGITIELGKIKKIMFGLIDPEKPDVIKAFNESEMEEFLRQKGDKLIQFFDYITQ
;
A
#
# COMPACT_ATOMS: atom_id res chain seq x y z
N MET A 1 1.31 -4.52 -12.30
CA MET A 1 2.36 -4.57 -11.25
C MET A 1 3.67 -3.92 -11.67
N GLU A 2 4.09 -4.01 -12.93
CA GLU A 2 5.38 -3.45 -13.43
C GLU A 2 5.61 -1.97 -13.07
N GLN A 3 4.56 -1.13 -13.11
CA GLN A 3 4.66 0.29 -12.77
C GLN A 3 5.15 0.58 -11.33
N PHE A 4 5.08 -0.40 -10.42
CA PHE A 4 5.55 -0.25 -9.04
C PHE A 4 6.99 -0.75 -8.83
N GLN A 5 7.59 -1.41 -9.82
CA GLN A 5 8.98 -1.91 -9.70
C GLN A 5 9.98 -0.77 -9.46
N LYS A 6 9.70 0.45 -9.96
CA LYS A 6 10.54 1.63 -9.75
C LYS A 6 10.67 2.05 -8.27
N TYR A 7 9.84 1.50 -7.38
CA TYR A 7 9.88 1.78 -5.94
C TYR A 7 10.67 0.75 -5.13
N MET A 8 11.03 -0.38 -5.74
CA MET A 8 11.85 -1.39 -5.06
C MET A 8 13.20 -0.80 -4.66
N ASP A 9 13.66 -1.16 -3.47
CA ASP A 9 14.89 -0.70 -2.84
C ASP A 9 14.97 0.81 -2.54
N LYS A 10 13.89 1.56 -2.78
CA LYS A 10 13.80 2.95 -2.31
C LYS A 10 13.58 3.00 -0.81
N ASN A 11 14.17 4.02 -0.18
CA ASN A 11 13.89 4.32 1.22
C ASN A 11 12.46 4.84 1.37
N ILE A 12 11.84 4.48 2.49
CA ILE A 12 10.60 5.10 2.93
C ILE A 12 10.90 6.34 3.76
N ASN A 13 10.14 7.40 3.51
CA ASN A 13 10.09 8.59 4.32
C ASN A 13 8.99 8.45 5.39
N LEU A 14 9.41 8.21 6.64
CA LEU A 14 8.49 7.94 7.75
C LEU A 14 7.62 9.15 8.10
N ASP A 15 8.11 10.38 7.93
CA ASP A 15 7.32 11.59 8.17
C ASP A 15 6.15 11.67 7.18
N ASN A 16 6.39 11.29 5.92
CA ASN A 16 5.35 11.22 4.90
C ASN A 16 4.37 10.07 5.15
N VAL A 17 4.86 8.91 5.58
CA VAL A 17 3.98 7.78 5.93
C VAL A 17 3.07 8.11 7.12
N LYS A 18 3.53 8.91 8.09
CA LYS A 18 2.74 9.35 9.24
C LYS A 18 1.75 10.48 8.93
N ASN A 19 1.81 11.07 7.73
CA ASN A 19 0.95 12.20 7.34
C ASN A 19 -0.43 11.73 6.84
N SER A 20 -1.33 11.37 7.76
CA SER A 20 -2.67 10.86 7.45
C SER A 20 -3.48 11.78 6.52
N GLU A 21 -3.42 13.11 6.72
CA GLU A 21 -4.14 14.07 5.87
C GLU A 21 -3.69 13.98 4.40
N GLN A 22 -2.40 13.77 4.16
CA GLN A 22 -1.89 13.61 2.81
C GLN A 22 -2.23 12.23 2.24
N LEU A 23 -2.22 11.16 3.06
CA LEU A 23 -2.64 9.83 2.63
C LEU A 23 -4.11 9.80 2.20
N GLU A 24 -4.99 10.48 2.95
CA GLU A 24 -6.42 10.60 2.63
C GLU A 24 -6.66 11.25 1.26
N LYS A 25 -5.81 12.19 0.82
CA LYS A 25 -5.88 12.80 -0.53
C LYS A 25 -5.57 11.80 -1.66
N PHE A 26 -4.92 10.69 -1.34
CA PHE A 26 -4.73 9.54 -2.24
C PHE A 26 -5.85 8.50 -2.12
N GLY A 27 -6.77 8.67 -1.17
CA GLY A 27 -7.79 7.67 -0.84
C GLY A 27 -7.20 6.47 -0.09
N ILE A 28 -6.16 6.69 0.71
CA ILE A 28 -5.45 5.65 1.45
C ILE A 28 -5.45 6.01 2.94
N SER A 29 -5.76 5.06 3.80
CA SER A 29 -5.58 5.13 5.25
C SER A 29 -4.44 4.21 5.70
N CYS A 30 -3.79 4.53 6.81
CA CYS A 30 -2.80 3.66 7.44
C CYS A 30 -3.47 2.85 8.55
N GLU A 31 -3.35 1.52 8.50
CA GLU A 31 -3.88 0.61 9.52
C GLU A 31 -2.80 0.17 10.50
N TYR A 32 -1.59 -0.08 10.00
CA TYR A 32 -0.47 -0.50 10.82
C TYR A 32 0.84 0.15 10.35
N LEU A 33 1.53 0.77 11.31
CA LEU A 33 2.83 1.39 11.13
C LEU A 33 3.70 1.13 12.37
N PRO A 34 4.73 0.28 12.27
CA PRO A 34 5.77 0.15 13.28
C PRO A 34 6.47 1.51 13.53
N ASP A 35 6.61 1.90 14.80
CA ASP A 35 7.28 3.15 15.19
C ASP A 35 8.11 3.01 16.49
N PRO A 36 9.46 2.98 16.40
CA PRO A 36 10.25 3.01 15.17
C PRO A 36 10.13 1.67 14.41
N PRO A 37 10.30 1.68 13.07
CA PRO A 37 10.45 0.44 12.33
C PRO A 37 11.77 -0.26 12.68
N GLU A 38 11.70 -1.58 12.82
CA GLU A 38 12.85 -2.48 12.90
C GLU A 38 13.53 -2.64 11.54
N ASP A 39 14.64 -3.38 11.52
CA ASP A 39 15.37 -3.69 10.30
C ASP A 39 14.53 -4.50 9.29
N PHE A 40 13.47 -5.17 9.73
CA PHE A 40 12.51 -5.85 8.88
C PHE A 40 11.11 -5.67 9.43
N ASP A 41 10.22 -5.05 8.64
CA ASP A 41 8.87 -4.73 9.08
C ASP A 41 7.88 -4.69 7.92
N GLU A 42 6.59 -4.75 8.23
CA GLU A 42 5.50 -4.59 7.28
C GLU A 42 4.64 -3.39 7.66
N PHE A 43 4.36 -2.54 6.69
CA PHE A 43 3.44 -1.41 6.83
C PHE A 43 2.15 -1.77 6.12
N GLU A 44 1.02 -1.54 6.77
CA GLU A 44 -0.29 -1.85 6.21
C GLU A 44 -1.12 -0.58 6.01
N PHE A 45 -1.64 -0.46 4.79
CA PHE A 45 -2.55 0.60 4.39
C PHE A 45 -3.81 0.02 3.78
N VAL A 46 -4.87 0.81 3.75
CA VAL A 46 -6.16 0.43 3.16
C VAL A 46 -6.61 1.47 2.15
N THR A 47 -7.20 1.00 1.05
CA THR A 47 -7.93 1.83 0.08
C THR A 47 -9.25 1.16 -0.31
N ASP A 48 -10.16 1.90 -0.94
CA ASP A 48 -11.41 1.35 -1.45
C ASP A 48 -11.29 0.91 -2.92
N PHE A 49 -12.00 -0.15 -3.28
CA PHE A 49 -12.24 -0.55 -4.66
C PHE A 49 -13.61 -1.23 -4.79
N LYS A 50 -14.52 -0.61 -5.56
CA LYS A 50 -15.89 -1.13 -5.81
C LYS A 50 -16.67 -1.48 -4.52
N GLY A 51 -16.52 -0.66 -3.48
CA GLY A 51 -17.18 -0.90 -2.19
C GLY A 51 -16.56 -2.02 -1.36
N LYS A 52 -15.38 -2.53 -1.74
CA LYS A 52 -14.55 -3.44 -0.95
C LYS A 52 -13.31 -2.70 -0.47
N ASN A 53 -12.77 -3.11 0.68
CA ASN A 53 -11.48 -2.64 1.16
C ASN A 53 -10.36 -3.46 0.51
N VAL A 54 -9.28 -2.77 0.14
CA VAL A 54 -8.07 -3.34 -0.41
C VAL A 54 -6.94 -3.05 0.58
N SER A 55 -6.30 -4.10 1.08
CA SER A 55 -5.05 -4.00 1.82
C SER A 55 -3.90 -3.72 0.85
N ILE A 56 -3.03 -2.80 1.24
CA ILE A 56 -1.75 -2.47 0.62
C ILE A 56 -0.69 -2.80 1.66
N GLY A 57 0.02 -3.91 1.46
CA GLY A 57 1.14 -4.33 2.31
C GLY A 57 2.46 -3.86 1.70
N ILE A 58 3.31 -3.20 2.51
CA ILE A 58 4.65 -2.80 2.12
C ILE A 58 5.65 -3.41 3.10
N THR A 59 6.38 -4.42 2.65
CA THR A 59 7.49 -4.98 3.43
C THR A 59 8.74 -4.14 3.22
N ILE A 60 9.36 -3.71 4.31
CA ILE A 60 10.64 -3.02 4.32
C ILE A 60 11.74 -3.88 4.92
N GLU A 61 12.96 -3.67 4.43
CA GLU A 61 14.20 -4.18 5.03
C GLU A 61 15.24 -3.07 5.02
N LEU A 62 15.83 -2.76 6.18
CA LEU A 62 16.78 -1.67 6.40
C LEU A 62 16.27 -0.33 5.84
N GLY A 63 14.98 -0.04 6.10
CA GLY A 63 14.29 1.16 5.64
C GLY A 63 13.90 1.17 4.15
N LYS A 64 14.20 0.10 3.39
CA LYS A 64 13.95 0.02 1.94
C LYS A 64 12.81 -0.92 1.60
N ILE A 65 12.01 -0.54 0.59
CA ILE A 65 10.92 -1.39 0.10
C ILE A 65 11.46 -2.66 -0.55
N LYS A 66 11.02 -3.83 -0.06
CA LYS A 66 11.34 -5.15 -0.63
C LYS A 66 10.15 -5.82 -1.30
N LYS A 67 8.94 -5.49 -0.85
CA LYS A 67 7.72 -6.11 -1.38
C LYS A 67 6.57 -5.12 -1.30
N ILE A 68 5.75 -5.13 -2.35
CA ILE A 68 4.44 -4.47 -2.37
C ILE A 68 3.39 -5.54 -2.68
N MET A 69 2.36 -5.61 -1.86
CA MET A 69 1.23 -6.51 -2.03
C MET A 69 -0.08 -5.74 -2.05
N PHE A 70 -1.01 -6.20 -2.90
CA PHE A 70 -2.39 -5.75 -2.89
C PHE A 70 -3.30 -6.96 -2.70
N GLY A 71 -4.27 -6.83 -1.81
CA GLY A 71 -5.25 -7.90 -1.60
C GLY A 71 -6.60 -7.36 -1.15
N LEU A 72 -7.66 -8.07 -1.48
CA LEU A 72 -9.01 -7.74 -1.05
C LEU A 72 -9.23 -8.20 0.39
N ILE A 73 -9.68 -7.30 1.25
CA ILE A 73 -10.09 -7.63 2.61
C ILE A 73 -11.49 -8.26 2.55
N ASP A 74 -11.65 -9.43 3.16
CA ASP A 74 -12.97 -10.05 3.30
C ASP A 74 -13.81 -9.27 4.33
N PRO A 75 -14.95 -8.68 3.95
CA PRO A 75 -15.76 -7.87 4.85
C PRO A 75 -16.37 -8.68 6.01
N GLU A 76 -16.54 -9.99 5.85
CA GLU A 76 -17.03 -10.88 6.92
C GLU A 76 -15.90 -11.41 7.80
N LYS A 77 -14.65 -11.34 7.31
CA LYS A 77 -13.43 -11.81 7.99
C LYS A 77 -12.26 -10.86 7.70
N PRO A 78 -12.16 -9.70 8.37
CA PRO A 78 -11.17 -8.67 8.05
C PRO A 78 -9.70 -9.14 8.05
N ASP A 79 -9.38 -10.17 8.84
CA ASP A 79 -8.04 -10.76 8.89
C ASP A 79 -7.69 -11.63 7.67
N VAL A 80 -8.66 -11.88 6.78
CA VAL A 80 -8.49 -12.71 5.58
C VAL A 80 -8.28 -11.81 4.37
N ILE A 81 -7.05 -11.79 3.90
CA ILE A 81 -6.65 -11.14 2.64
C ILE A 81 -6.78 -12.14 1.48
N LYS A 82 -7.65 -11.81 0.53
CA LYS A 82 -7.84 -12.59 -0.72
C LYS A 82 -7.04 -11.95 -1.84
N ALA A 83 -6.32 -12.78 -2.59
CA ALA A 83 -5.70 -12.33 -3.83
C ALA A 83 -6.77 -11.87 -4.84
N PHE A 84 -6.47 -10.82 -5.57
CA PHE A 84 -7.23 -10.47 -6.77
C PHE A 84 -7.12 -11.59 -7.80
N ASN A 85 -8.18 -11.85 -8.54
CA ASN A 85 -8.00 -12.49 -9.84
C ASN A 85 -7.44 -11.48 -10.86
N GLU A 86 -7.01 -11.98 -12.02
CA GLU A 86 -6.36 -11.16 -13.06
C GLU A 86 -7.23 -9.97 -13.50
N SER A 87 -8.51 -10.22 -13.81
CA SER A 87 -9.43 -9.16 -14.26
C SER A 87 -9.70 -8.11 -13.18
N GLU A 88 -9.82 -8.52 -11.91
CA GLU A 88 -10.01 -7.59 -10.80
C GLU A 88 -8.74 -6.75 -10.56
N MET A 89 -7.55 -7.34 -10.69
CA MET A 89 -6.27 -6.63 -10.57
C MET A 89 -6.12 -5.60 -11.68
N GLU A 90 -6.37 -5.97 -12.94
CA GLU A 90 -6.29 -5.04 -14.07
C GLU A 90 -7.24 -3.84 -13.90
N GLU A 91 -8.46 -4.10 -13.45
CA GLU A 91 -9.43 -3.04 -13.21
C GLU A 91 -9.08 -2.18 -12.00
N PHE A 92 -8.59 -2.77 -10.92
CA PHE A 92 -8.08 -2.04 -9.77
C PHE A 92 -6.96 -1.08 -10.18
N LEU A 93 -5.98 -1.57 -10.94
CA LEU A 93 -4.88 -0.75 -11.42
C LEU A 93 -5.34 0.32 -12.42
N ARG A 94 -6.33 0.04 -13.26
CA ARG A 94 -6.90 1.03 -14.18
C ARG A 94 -7.61 2.18 -13.43
N GLN A 95 -8.29 1.89 -12.32
CA GLN A 95 -9.06 2.90 -11.59
C GLN A 95 -8.25 3.65 -10.53
N LYS A 96 -7.34 2.94 -9.83
CA LYS A 96 -6.61 3.46 -8.67
C LYS A 96 -5.12 3.64 -8.93
N GLY A 97 -4.59 3.16 -10.06
CA GLY A 97 -3.16 3.14 -10.39
C GLY A 97 -2.48 4.50 -10.23
N ASP A 98 -3.04 5.56 -10.79
CA ASP A 98 -2.46 6.90 -10.70
C ASP A 98 -2.36 7.40 -9.25
N LYS A 99 -3.37 7.10 -8.43
CA LYS A 99 -3.38 7.47 -7.01
C LYS A 99 -2.38 6.65 -6.20
N LEU A 100 -2.24 5.36 -6.50
CA LEU A 100 -1.21 4.51 -5.91
C LEU A 100 0.20 5.02 -6.29
N ILE A 101 0.42 5.39 -7.55
CA ILE A 101 1.70 5.96 -8.01
C ILE A 101 2.00 7.26 -7.25
N GLN A 102 1.02 8.16 -7.11
CA GLN A 102 1.20 9.40 -6.33
C GLN A 102 1.54 9.12 -4.86
N PHE A 103 0.88 8.14 -4.25
CA PHE A 103 1.19 7.69 -2.90
C PHE A 103 2.61 7.16 -2.78
N PHE A 104 3.03 6.23 -3.63
CA PHE A 104 4.38 5.68 -3.60
C PHE A 104 5.45 6.74 -3.95
N ASP A 105 5.17 7.66 -4.88
CA ASP A 105 6.06 8.80 -5.16
C ASP A 105 6.16 9.75 -3.96
N TYR A 106 5.12 9.86 -3.12
CA TYR A 106 5.15 10.68 -1.90
C TYR A 106 5.93 10.01 -0.76
N ILE A 107 5.66 8.74 -0.46
CA ILE A 107 6.30 8.05 0.67
C ILE A 107 7.75 7.63 0.39
N THR A 108 8.24 7.79 -0.85
CA THR A 108 9.63 7.49 -1.23
C THR A 108 10.45 8.74 -1.60
N GLN A 109 9.98 9.93 -1.20
CA GLN A 109 10.71 11.20 -1.34
C GLN A 109 11.81 11.38 -0.29
#